data_AF-A0A016W1M8-F1
#
_entry.id   AF-A0A016W1M8-F1
#
_cell.length_a   1.000
_cell.length_b   1.000
_cell.length_c   1.000
_cell.angle_alpha   90.00
_cell.angle_beta   90.00
_cell.angle_gamma   90.00
#
_symmetry.space_group_name_H-M   'P 1'
#
loop_
_entity.id
_entity.type
_entity.pdbx_description
1 polymer ?
#
loop_
_entity_poly.entity_id
_entity_poly.type
_entity_poly.pdbx_seq_one_letter_code
_entity_poly.pdbx_strand_id
1 'polypeptide(L)'
;MSTFTQWGTEKQIYSYVSRLDSNVDKCNYPCYLFYMTDEQISKLMQKRLKVPEGYTIGTPNLDKEAHCMTGTWRYGADGGIELTREKIRRFPSVCVRKDGQMVGFYMLESLGWLNHHFVFEEHRGKGLGTLLELAHSQNCVRAGMRVCKLVELNNVPTIESTKRSEYWTQAKDENDEEIIIDYLVAEGWQQNLACVRNARSAYHVTHNPQLPLEAPELPAIPLPRLHYWHMLTTATQLAARRYLCN
;
A
#
# COMPACT_ATOMS: atom_id res chain seq x y z
N MET A 1 1.36 -36.82 -13.51
CA MET A 1 1.02 -36.35 -12.15
C MET A 1 2.32 -36.08 -11.43
N SER A 2 2.68 -34.81 -11.24
CA SER A 2 3.83 -34.40 -10.45
C SER A 2 3.32 -33.40 -9.43
N THR A 3 3.39 -33.79 -8.17
CA THR A 3 3.05 -32.99 -6.99
C THR A 3 4.15 -31.97 -6.77
N PHE A 4 3.86 -30.70 -7.04
CA PHE A 4 4.69 -29.58 -6.59
C PHE A 4 4.50 -29.41 -5.07
N THR A 5 5.54 -29.77 -4.32
CA THR A 5 5.61 -29.69 -2.87
C THR A 5 5.71 -28.22 -2.42
N GLN A 6 4.66 -27.70 -1.80
CA GLN A 6 4.47 -26.28 -1.45
C GLN A 6 4.94 -25.90 -0.03
N TRP A 7 5.98 -26.54 0.52
CA TRP A 7 6.33 -26.42 1.96
C TRP A 7 7.80 -26.07 2.24
N GLY A 8 8.39 -25.12 1.48
CA GLY A 8 9.82 -24.77 1.63
C GLY A 8 10.17 -23.29 1.63
N THR A 9 9.27 -22.37 1.29
CA THR A 9 9.67 -21.02 0.85
C THR A 9 9.91 -20.01 1.97
N GLU A 10 9.10 -19.98 3.04
CA GLU A 10 9.24 -18.96 4.10
C GLU A 10 10.54 -19.10 4.89
N LYS A 11 10.85 -20.29 5.41
CA LYS A 11 12.11 -20.54 6.14
C LYS A 11 13.34 -20.29 5.27
N GLN A 12 13.25 -20.54 3.97
CA GLN A 12 14.35 -20.31 3.04
C GLN A 12 14.55 -18.82 2.73
N ILE A 13 13.47 -18.03 2.60
CA ILE A 13 13.55 -16.58 2.42
C ILE A 13 14.10 -15.93 3.69
N TYR A 14 13.58 -16.28 4.87
CA TYR A 14 14.11 -15.79 6.15
C TYR A 14 15.58 -16.19 6.35
N SER A 15 15.95 -17.43 6.05
CA SER A 15 17.33 -17.93 6.05
C SER A 15 18.22 -17.18 5.06
N TYR A 16 17.71 -16.79 3.90
CA TYR A 16 18.47 -16.08 2.87
C TYR A 16 18.63 -14.60 3.24
N VAL A 17 17.57 -13.92 3.69
CA VAL A 17 17.61 -12.52 4.16
C VAL A 17 18.46 -12.39 5.41
N SER A 18 18.42 -13.35 6.33
CA SER A 18 19.33 -13.37 7.49
C SER A 18 20.80 -13.55 7.09
N ARG A 19 21.09 -14.21 5.96
CA ARG A 19 22.44 -14.34 5.38
C ARG A 19 22.88 -13.14 4.53
N LEU A 20 21.94 -12.31 4.07
CA LEU A 20 22.26 -11.04 3.40
C LEU A 20 22.76 -10.06 4.46
N ASP A 21 24.07 -9.81 4.39
CA ASP A 21 24.90 -8.86 5.14
C ASP A 21 24.60 -8.73 6.64
N SER A 22 25.50 -9.25 7.48
CA SER A 22 25.42 -9.13 8.96
C SER A 22 25.57 -7.69 9.46
N ASN A 23 25.84 -6.74 8.57
CA ASN A 23 26.09 -5.32 8.87
C ASN A 23 24.92 -4.40 8.54
N VAL A 24 23.77 -4.93 8.10
CA VAL A 24 22.58 -4.11 7.84
C VAL A 24 21.60 -4.28 8.99
N ASP A 25 21.31 -3.18 9.69
CA ASP A 25 20.25 -3.15 10.67
C ASP A 25 18.93 -3.48 9.98
N LYS A 26 18.32 -4.58 10.45
CA LYS A 26 17.04 -5.10 9.95
C LYS A 26 15.97 -4.65 10.91
N CYS A 27 15.13 -3.74 10.46
CA CYS A 27 13.93 -3.39 11.21
C CYS A 27 12.74 -4.16 10.64
N ASN A 28 12.05 -4.90 11.50
CA ASN A 28 10.81 -5.58 11.16
C ASN A 28 9.61 -4.72 11.58
N TYR A 29 8.67 -4.50 10.66
CA TYR A 29 7.42 -3.79 10.91
C TYR A 29 6.25 -4.72 10.62
N PRO A 30 5.90 -5.59 11.56
CA PRO A 30 4.77 -6.48 11.39
C PRO A 30 3.49 -5.63 11.34
N CYS A 31 2.63 -5.94 10.38
CA CYS A 31 1.38 -5.24 10.14
C CYS A 31 0.20 -6.20 10.07
N TYR A 32 -0.93 -5.81 10.67
CA TYR A 32 -2.20 -6.47 10.39
C TYR A 32 -2.71 -6.10 9.00
N LEU A 33 -3.27 -7.09 8.31
CA LEU A 33 -3.98 -6.89 7.05
C LEU A 33 -5.47 -6.65 7.27
N PHE A 34 -5.99 -5.57 6.69
CA PHE A 34 -7.41 -5.27 6.62
C PHE A 34 -7.85 -5.14 5.17
N TYR A 35 -9.09 -5.52 4.88
CA TYR A 35 -9.69 -5.42 3.55
C TYR A 35 -11.15 -4.98 3.65
N MET A 36 -11.70 -4.55 2.50
CA MET A 36 -13.14 -4.29 2.35
C MET A 36 -13.80 -5.43 1.57
N THR A 37 -14.89 -5.99 2.09
CA THR A 37 -15.77 -6.92 1.36
C THR A 37 -16.57 -6.20 0.27
N ASP A 38 -17.21 -6.94 -0.63
CA ASP A 38 -18.07 -6.37 -1.67
C ASP A 38 -19.25 -5.58 -1.09
N GLU A 39 -19.81 -6.04 0.03
CA GLU A 39 -20.86 -5.32 0.76
C GLU A 39 -20.33 -4.00 1.34
N GLN A 40 -19.16 -4.03 1.98
CA GLN A 40 -18.51 -2.84 2.55
C GLN A 40 -18.13 -1.84 1.45
N ILE A 41 -17.63 -2.31 0.31
CA ILE A 41 -17.34 -1.48 -0.88
C ILE A 41 -18.63 -0.84 -1.39
N SER A 42 -19.71 -1.62 -1.55
CA SER A 42 -21.00 -1.11 -2.03
C SER A 42 -21.53 -0.01 -1.11
N LYS A 43 -21.47 -0.23 0.21
CA LYS A 43 -21.84 0.74 1.24
C LYS A 43 -20.97 1.99 1.20
N LEU A 44 -19.65 1.83 1.06
CA LEU A 44 -18.70 2.93 0.92
C LEU A 44 -19.02 3.79 -0.31
N MET A 45 -19.33 3.17 -1.44
CA MET A 45 -19.57 3.88 -2.70
C MET A 45 -20.88 4.68 -2.69
N GLN A 46 -21.86 4.26 -1.89
CA GLN A 46 -23.09 5.03 -1.66
C GLN A 46 -22.90 6.19 -0.67
N LYS A 47 -21.81 6.19 0.11
CA LYS A 47 -21.55 7.21 1.13
C LYS A 47 -21.12 8.53 0.50
N ARG A 48 -21.89 9.59 0.74
CA ARG A 48 -21.44 10.97 0.51
C ARG A 48 -20.53 11.42 1.65
N LEU A 49 -19.24 11.60 1.36
CA LEU A 49 -18.26 12.07 2.34
C LEU A 49 -18.48 13.56 2.64
N LYS A 50 -18.48 13.91 3.93
CA LYS A 50 -18.55 15.29 4.40
C LYS A 50 -17.14 15.78 4.71
N VAL A 51 -16.73 16.86 4.05
CA VAL A 51 -15.48 17.55 4.37
C VAL A 51 -15.76 18.54 5.50
N PRO A 52 -14.96 18.56 6.58
CA PRO A 52 -15.13 19.55 7.65
C PRO A 52 -15.03 20.99 7.14
N GLU A 53 -15.72 21.90 7.83
CA GLU A 53 -15.75 23.31 7.44
C GLU A 53 -14.36 23.93 7.35
N GLY A 54 -14.12 24.73 6.31
CA GLY A 54 -12.84 25.38 6.05
C GLY A 54 -11.75 24.46 5.48
N TYR A 55 -12.04 23.17 5.25
CA TYR A 55 -11.14 22.23 4.58
C TYR A 55 -11.64 21.91 3.17
N THR A 56 -10.71 21.49 2.30
CA THR A 56 -11.03 20.95 0.98
C THR A 56 -10.31 19.62 0.76
N ILE A 57 -10.86 18.77 -0.11
CA ILE A 57 -10.28 17.48 -0.48
C ILE A 57 -9.84 17.51 -1.94
N GLY A 58 -8.73 16.88 -2.26
CA GLY A 58 -8.21 16.84 -3.62
C GLY A 58 -7.09 15.81 -3.80
N THR A 59 -6.34 15.96 -4.88
CA THR A 59 -5.18 15.11 -5.20
C THR A 59 -3.89 15.83 -4.82
N PRO A 60 -2.85 15.14 -4.32
CA PRO A 60 -1.56 15.76 -4.09
C PRO A 60 -0.95 16.35 -5.36
N ASN A 61 -0.29 17.51 -5.23
CA ASN A 61 0.46 18.12 -6.32
C ASN A 61 1.85 17.48 -6.41
N LEU A 62 2.13 16.86 -7.55
CA LEU A 62 3.37 16.14 -7.80
C LEU A 62 4.64 16.94 -7.49
N ASP A 63 4.72 18.16 -8.00
CA ASP A 63 5.97 18.95 -7.98
C ASP A 63 6.21 19.58 -6.61
N LYS A 64 5.12 19.98 -5.94
CA LYS A 64 5.16 20.73 -4.67
C LYS A 64 5.11 19.84 -3.44
N GLU A 65 4.39 18.72 -3.50
CA GLU A 65 4.01 17.98 -2.29
C GLU A 65 4.75 16.64 -2.15
N ALA A 66 5.41 16.12 -3.21
CA ALA A 66 6.17 14.87 -3.13
C ALA A 66 7.34 14.93 -2.14
N HIS A 67 8.00 16.08 -2.00
CA HIS A 67 9.05 16.27 -0.99
C HIS A 67 8.47 16.21 0.43
N CYS A 68 7.38 16.93 0.66
CA CYS A 68 6.69 16.95 1.94
C CYS A 68 6.22 15.54 2.34
N MET A 69 5.55 14.83 1.44
CA MET A 69 5.09 13.45 1.67
C MET A 69 6.26 12.49 1.90
N THR A 70 7.37 12.62 1.17
CA THR A 70 8.54 11.76 1.42
C THR A 70 9.14 12.03 2.81
N GLY A 71 9.23 13.30 3.20
CA GLY A 71 9.84 13.72 4.47
C GLY A 71 9.02 13.39 5.72
N THR A 72 7.72 13.15 5.61
CA THR A 72 6.89 12.66 6.73
C THR A 72 7.09 11.18 7.03
N TRP A 73 7.75 10.44 6.14
CA TRP A 73 8.10 9.06 6.41
C TRP A 73 9.28 9.00 7.37
N ARG A 74 9.12 8.31 8.50
CA ARG A 74 10.19 8.08 9.49
C ARG A 74 11.50 7.54 8.89
N TYR A 75 11.42 6.83 7.77
CA TYR A 75 12.56 6.25 7.03
C TYR A 75 12.71 6.84 5.63
N GLY A 76 12.04 7.96 5.35
CA GLY A 76 12.14 8.67 4.09
C GLY A 76 13.55 9.23 3.93
N ALA A 77 14.34 8.62 3.05
CA ALA A 77 15.58 9.21 2.56
C ALA A 77 15.32 9.98 1.26
N ASP A 78 16.21 10.91 0.90
CA ASP A 78 16.12 11.71 -0.34
C ASP A 78 15.96 10.84 -1.60
N GLY A 79 16.47 9.60 -1.57
CA GLY A 79 16.29 8.62 -2.65
C GLY A 79 14.83 8.18 -2.91
N GLY A 80 13.88 8.53 -2.03
CA GLY A 80 12.47 8.14 -2.12
C GLY A 80 11.59 9.12 -2.91
N ILE A 81 12.07 10.32 -3.23
CA ILE A 81 11.23 11.39 -3.81
C ILE A 81 10.68 11.00 -5.19
N GLU A 82 11.51 10.42 -6.07
CA GLU A 82 11.06 9.97 -7.40
C GLU A 82 10.02 8.85 -7.30
N LEU A 83 10.14 7.98 -6.30
CA LEU A 83 9.16 6.95 -6.07
C LEU A 83 7.83 7.54 -5.62
N THR A 84 7.86 8.50 -4.69
CA THR A 84 6.67 9.24 -4.27
C THR A 84 6.02 9.98 -5.44
N ARG A 85 6.83 10.59 -6.32
CA ARG A 85 6.35 11.24 -7.54
C ARG A 85 5.62 10.25 -8.44
N GLU A 86 6.23 9.11 -8.76
CA GLU A 86 5.58 8.10 -9.58
C GLU A 86 4.33 7.52 -8.92
N LYS A 87 4.30 7.37 -7.59
CA LYS A 87 3.09 6.95 -6.86
C LYS A 87 1.96 7.97 -7.02
N ILE A 88 2.21 9.26 -6.83
CA ILE A 88 1.19 10.32 -7.03
C ILE A 88 0.70 10.34 -8.49
N ARG A 89 1.61 10.17 -9.46
CA ARG A 89 1.28 10.21 -10.90
C ARG A 89 0.46 8.99 -11.36
N ARG A 90 0.72 7.81 -10.80
CA ARG A 90 0.22 6.53 -11.35
C ARG A 90 -0.89 5.90 -10.52
N PHE A 91 -0.94 6.18 -9.23
CA PHE A 91 -1.90 5.58 -8.32
C PHE A 91 -2.91 6.61 -7.80
N PRO A 92 -4.13 6.15 -7.46
CA PRO A 92 -5.01 6.93 -6.62
C PRO A 92 -4.24 7.48 -5.41
N SER A 93 -4.45 8.75 -5.13
CA SER A 93 -3.93 9.42 -3.94
C SER A 93 -4.92 10.52 -3.56
N VAL A 94 -4.93 10.90 -2.28
CA VAL A 94 -5.83 11.92 -1.78
C VAL A 94 -5.12 12.78 -0.75
N CYS A 95 -5.49 14.04 -0.69
CA CYS A 95 -5.06 14.96 0.35
C CYS A 95 -6.19 15.88 0.77
N VAL A 96 -6.06 16.39 1.99
CA VAL A 96 -6.90 17.43 2.56
C VAL A 96 -6.07 18.71 2.63
N ARG A 97 -6.70 19.84 2.32
CA ARG A 97 -6.10 21.17 2.41
C ARG A 97 -6.83 22.08 3.38
N LYS A 98 -6.08 22.97 4.01
CA LYS A 98 -6.57 24.12 4.75
C LYS A 98 -5.92 25.37 4.17
N ASP A 99 -6.74 26.33 3.73
CA ASP A 99 -6.26 27.61 3.16
C ASP A 99 -5.24 27.42 2.03
N GLY A 100 -5.46 26.39 1.20
CA GLY A 100 -4.60 26.04 0.05
C GLY A 100 -3.38 25.17 0.38
N GLN A 101 -3.06 24.96 1.66
CA GLN A 101 -1.92 24.14 2.09
C GLN A 101 -2.35 22.69 2.40
N MET A 102 -1.54 21.71 2.01
CA MET A 102 -1.77 20.31 2.34
C MET A 102 -1.54 20.06 3.85
N VAL A 103 -2.55 19.49 4.50
CA VAL A 103 -2.57 19.23 5.95
C VAL A 103 -2.82 17.77 6.31
N GLY A 104 -3.00 16.92 5.31
CA GLY A 104 -3.02 15.48 5.44
C GLY A 104 -3.15 14.82 4.08
N PHE A 105 -2.70 13.57 3.98
CA PHE A 105 -2.71 12.81 2.74
C PHE A 105 -2.75 11.31 3.00
N TYR A 106 -3.06 10.55 1.95
CA TYR A 106 -3.03 9.10 1.93
C TYR A 106 -2.68 8.64 0.50
N MET A 107 -1.80 7.65 0.39
CA MET A 107 -1.34 7.09 -0.87
C MET A 107 -1.30 5.56 -0.83
N LEU A 108 -0.88 4.97 -1.96
CA LEU A 108 -0.68 3.54 -2.08
C LEU A 108 0.80 3.16 -1.93
N GLU A 109 1.02 1.99 -1.33
CA GLU A 109 2.28 1.25 -1.45
C GLU A 109 2.37 0.64 -2.87
N SER A 110 3.58 0.30 -3.32
CA SER A 110 3.82 -0.26 -4.66
C SER A 110 3.11 -1.59 -4.93
N LEU A 111 2.72 -2.35 -3.90
CA LEU A 111 1.92 -3.57 -4.00
C LEU A 111 0.40 -3.31 -4.11
N GLY A 112 -0.05 -2.06 -3.93
CA GLY A 112 -1.45 -1.67 -4.04
C GLY A 112 -2.22 -1.59 -2.72
N TRP A 113 -1.54 -1.68 -1.57
CA TRP A 113 -2.14 -1.47 -0.24
C TRP A 113 -2.23 0.02 0.09
N LEU A 114 -3.29 0.45 0.76
CA LEU A 114 -3.32 1.78 1.37
C LEU A 114 -2.19 1.85 2.40
N ASN A 115 -1.29 2.83 2.23
CA ASN A 115 -0.16 3.06 3.13
C ASN A 115 0.17 4.55 3.24
N HIS A 116 0.98 4.93 4.23
CA HIS A 116 1.46 6.29 4.41
C HIS A 116 0.31 7.29 4.60
N HIS A 117 -0.62 6.91 5.48
CA HIS A 117 -1.68 7.78 5.96
C HIS A 117 -1.11 8.78 6.96
N PHE A 118 -1.27 10.08 6.69
CA PHE A 118 -0.72 11.11 7.55
C PHE A 118 -1.63 12.33 7.66
N VAL A 119 -1.71 12.89 8.87
CA VAL A 119 -2.34 14.17 9.18
C VAL A 119 -1.40 14.94 10.09
N PHE A 120 -1.10 16.19 9.72
CA PHE A 120 -0.27 17.10 10.52
C PHE A 120 -0.93 17.36 11.87
N GLU A 121 -0.12 17.44 12.93
CA GLU A 121 -0.57 17.36 14.32
C GLU A 121 -1.61 18.42 14.67
N GLU A 122 -1.42 19.64 14.16
CA GLU A 122 -2.28 20.81 14.34
C GLU A 122 -3.69 20.63 13.74
N HIS A 123 -3.85 19.63 12.86
CA HIS A 123 -5.10 19.30 12.18
C HIS A 123 -5.70 17.96 12.60
N ARG A 124 -5.11 17.26 13.58
CA ARG A 124 -5.65 16.01 14.15
C ARG A 124 -6.89 16.24 15.01
N GLY A 125 -7.62 15.17 15.32
CA GLY A 125 -8.85 15.21 16.13
C GLY A 125 -10.08 15.81 15.41
N LYS A 126 -9.96 16.14 14.13
CA LYS A 126 -11.01 16.81 13.33
C LYS A 126 -11.70 15.89 12.31
N GLY A 127 -11.52 14.57 12.45
CA GLY A 127 -12.07 13.57 11.52
C GLY A 127 -11.37 13.46 10.15
N LEU A 128 -10.26 14.18 9.95
CA LEU A 128 -9.55 14.21 8.66
C LEU A 128 -8.97 12.86 8.25
N GLY A 129 -8.49 12.07 9.22
CA GLY A 129 -7.93 10.76 8.91
C GLY A 129 -8.96 9.79 8.33
N THR A 130 -10.15 9.73 8.93
CA THR A 130 -11.27 8.93 8.40
C THR A 130 -11.74 9.46 7.04
N LEU A 131 -11.79 10.78 6.86
CA LEU A 131 -12.12 11.38 5.56
C LEU A 131 -11.14 10.94 4.47
N LEU A 132 -9.83 11.04 4.74
CA LEU A 132 -8.77 10.62 3.83
C LEU A 132 -8.89 9.13 3.50
N GLU A 133 -9.03 8.29 4.52
CA GLU A 133 -9.15 6.83 4.34
C GLU A 133 -10.33 6.44 3.45
N LEU A 134 -11.52 6.96 3.72
CA LEU A 134 -12.71 6.61 2.94
C LEU A 134 -12.67 7.23 1.54
N ALA A 135 -12.19 8.46 1.39
CA ALA A 135 -12.06 9.09 0.08
C ALA A 135 -11.02 8.37 -0.78
N HIS A 136 -9.89 7.98 -0.19
CA HIS A 136 -8.87 7.22 -0.89
C HIS A 136 -9.40 5.87 -1.35
N SER A 137 -10.13 5.19 -0.46
CA SER A 137 -10.78 3.91 -0.74
C SER A 137 -11.77 4.04 -1.91
N GLN A 138 -12.62 5.09 -1.93
CA GLN A 138 -13.51 5.34 -3.05
C GLN A 138 -12.75 5.59 -4.38
N ASN A 139 -11.63 6.31 -4.34
CA ASN A 139 -10.80 6.53 -5.52
C ASN A 139 -10.16 5.23 -6.02
N CYS A 140 -9.74 4.35 -5.11
CA CYS A 140 -9.23 3.01 -5.43
C CYS A 140 -10.32 2.17 -6.11
N VAL A 141 -11.52 2.08 -5.54
CA VAL A 141 -12.64 1.33 -6.14
C VAL A 141 -12.98 1.84 -7.54
N ARG A 142 -13.02 3.17 -7.74
CA ARG A 142 -13.26 3.78 -9.07
C ARG A 142 -12.17 3.45 -10.08
N ALA A 143 -10.94 3.24 -9.63
CA ALA A 143 -9.83 2.79 -10.46
C ALA A 143 -9.84 1.26 -10.70
N GLY A 144 -10.90 0.56 -10.27
CA GLY A 144 -11.03 -0.90 -10.37
C GLY A 144 -10.23 -1.64 -9.31
N MET A 145 -9.79 -0.97 -8.25
CA MET A 145 -8.93 -1.53 -7.20
C MET A 145 -9.71 -2.24 -6.09
N ARG A 146 -9.27 -3.45 -5.70
CA ARG A 146 -9.59 -4.01 -4.38
C ARG A 146 -8.96 -3.11 -3.31
N VAL A 147 -9.69 -2.89 -2.22
CA VAL A 147 -9.26 -1.99 -1.14
C VAL A 147 -8.79 -2.79 0.06
N CYS A 148 -7.54 -2.56 0.42
CA CYS A 148 -6.87 -3.24 1.51
C CYS A 148 -5.80 -2.32 2.10
N LYS A 149 -5.57 -2.42 3.40
CA LYS A 149 -4.62 -1.58 4.14
C LYS A 149 -3.83 -2.39 5.15
N LEU A 150 -2.67 -1.86 5.49
CA LEU A 150 -1.77 -2.44 6.48
C LEU A 150 -1.65 -1.49 7.66
N VAL A 151 -1.75 -2.03 8.86
CA VAL A 151 -1.61 -1.25 10.10
C VAL A 151 -0.56 -1.91 10.96
N GLU A 152 0.53 -1.19 11.23
CA GLU A 152 1.63 -1.65 12.10
C GLU A 152 1.09 -2.04 13.48
N LEU A 153 1.54 -3.18 14.04
CA LEU A 153 1.06 -3.69 15.34
C LEU A 153 1.21 -2.69 16.48
N ASN A 154 2.22 -1.82 16.42
CA ASN A 154 2.46 -0.80 17.44
C ASN A 154 1.48 0.38 17.36
N ASN A 155 0.73 0.53 16.27
CA ASN A 155 -0.25 1.58 16.08
C ASN A 155 -1.63 1.17 16.63
N VAL A 156 -1.65 0.87 17.93
CA VAL A 156 -2.83 0.41 18.67
C VAL A 156 -4.06 1.31 18.43
N PRO A 157 -3.97 2.66 18.47
CA PRO A 157 -5.14 3.51 18.23
C PRO A 157 -5.76 3.30 16.84
N THR A 158 -4.94 3.09 15.81
CA THR A 158 -5.42 2.86 14.44
C THR A 158 -6.01 1.47 14.28
N ILE A 159 -5.42 0.45 14.92
CA ILE A 159 -5.96 -0.92 14.94
C ILE A 159 -7.35 -0.92 15.57
N GLU A 160 -7.47 -0.36 16.76
CA GLU A 160 -8.72 -0.29 17.51
C GLU A 160 -9.80 0.50 16.75
N SER A 161 -9.44 1.63 16.14
CA SER A 161 -10.36 2.39 15.29
C SER A 161 -10.76 1.62 14.03
N THR A 162 -9.86 0.82 13.47
CA THR A 162 -10.14 0.03 12.26
C THR A 162 -11.07 -1.14 12.58
N LYS A 163 -10.82 -1.86 13.68
CA LYS A 163 -11.67 -2.97 14.14
C LYS A 163 -13.11 -2.53 14.43
N ARG A 164 -13.31 -1.29 14.90
CA ARG A 164 -14.66 -0.71 15.11
C ARG A 164 -15.33 -0.18 13.85
N SER A 165 -14.61 -0.06 12.74
CA SER A 165 -15.15 0.50 11.50
C SER A 165 -16.08 -0.48 10.81
N GLU A 166 -17.23 0.01 10.36
CA GLU A 166 -18.16 -0.76 9.54
C GLU A 166 -17.64 -1.05 8.12
N TYR A 167 -16.50 -0.48 7.72
CA TYR A 167 -15.93 -0.60 6.37
C TYR A 167 -14.77 -1.59 6.29
N TRP A 168 -14.24 -2.08 7.40
CA TRP A 168 -13.03 -2.89 7.40
C TRP A 168 -13.26 -4.25 8.04
N THR A 169 -12.68 -5.27 7.43
CA THR A 169 -12.57 -6.62 7.96
C THR A 169 -11.10 -6.95 8.14
N GLN A 170 -10.72 -7.48 9.30
CA GLN A 170 -9.37 -7.99 9.51
C GLN A 170 -9.22 -9.34 8.81
N ALA A 171 -8.16 -9.49 8.03
CA ALA A 171 -7.88 -10.74 7.35
C ALA A 171 -7.45 -11.81 8.34
N LYS A 172 -7.99 -13.00 8.16
CA LYS A 172 -7.69 -14.20 8.94
C LYS A 172 -7.40 -15.37 8.01
N ASP A 173 -6.62 -16.32 8.49
CA ASP A 173 -6.32 -17.56 7.78
C ASP A 173 -7.43 -18.61 7.96
N GLU A 174 -7.18 -19.82 7.48
CA GLU A 174 -8.10 -20.96 7.58
C GLU A 174 -8.34 -21.46 9.02
N ASN A 175 -7.47 -21.10 9.96
CA ASN A 175 -7.57 -21.44 11.37
C ASN A 175 -8.19 -20.30 12.21
N ASP A 176 -8.73 -19.26 11.56
CA ASP A 176 -9.23 -18.04 12.20
C ASP A 176 -8.13 -17.21 12.91
N GLU A 177 -6.85 -17.43 12.55
CA GLU A 177 -5.71 -16.66 13.05
C GLU A 177 -5.51 -15.37 12.24
N GLU A 178 -5.15 -14.28 12.92
CA GLU A 178 -4.95 -12.97 12.28
C GLU A 178 -3.75 -13.00 11.33
N ILE A 179 -3.93 -12.58 10.07
CA ILE A 179 -2.83 -12.51 9.10
C ILE A 179 -1.94 -11.31 9.44
N ILE A 180 -0.65 -11.59 9.65
CA ILE A 180 0.41 -10.60 9.88
C ILE A 180 1.35 -10.60 8.68
N ILE A 181 1.64 -9.40 8.15
CA ILE A 181 2.61 -9.19 7.07
C ILE A 181 3.84 -8.49 7.66
N ASP A 182 4.99 -9.15 7.59
CA ASP A 182 6.28 -8.61 8.03
C ASP A 182 6.93 -7.77 6.93
N TYR A 183 7.06 -6.46 7.18
CA TYR A 183 7.92 -5.60 6.37
C TYR A 183 9.34 -5.59 6.92
N LEU A 184 10.23 -6.28 6.22
CA LEU A 184 11.66 -6.19 6.45
C LEU A 184 12.21 -4.99 5.69
N VAL A 185 12.53 -3.92 6.42
CA VAL A 185 13.29 -2.79 5.88
C VAL A 185 14.74 -2.96 6.31
N ALA A 186 15.61 -3.00 5.32
CA ALA A 186 17.04 -3.02 5.51
C ALA A 186 17.55 -1.58 5.31
N GLU A 187 18.25 -1.01 6.29
CA GLU A 187 18.80 0.35 6.15
C GLU A 187 19.70 0.44 4.92
N GLY A 188 19.57 1.53 4.15
CA GLY A 188 20.29 1.74 2.89
C GLY A 188 19.61 1.17 1.63
N TRP A 189 18.46 0.51 1.74
CA TRP A 189 17.74 -0.02 0.57
C TRP A 189 16.78 1.02 -0.04
N GLN A 190 17.15 1.54 -1.20
CA GLN A 190 16.24 2.34 -2.04
C GLN A 190 15.09 1.46 -2.56
N GLN A 191 13.85 1.87 -2.28
CA GLN A 191 12.66 1.25 -2.89
C GLN A 191 12.67 1.48 -4.41
N ASN A 192 12.53 0.40 -5.17
CA ASN A 192 12.89 0.37 -6.58
C ASN A 192 11.76 0.94 -7.48
N LEU A 193 12.06 1.97 -8.28
CA LEU A 193 11.14 2.61 -9.23
C LEU A 193 10.49 1.64 -10.23
N ALA A 194 11.15 0.53 -10.52
CA ALA A 194 10.64 -0.51 -11.42
C ALA A 194 9.32 -1.14 -10.93
N CYS A 195 9.11 -1.26 -9.61
CA CYS A 195 7.91 -1.86 -9.05
C CYS A 195 6.66 -1.03 -9.34
N VAL A 196 6.76 0.30 -9.26
CA VAL A 196 5.62 1.20 -9.52
C VAL A 196 5.23 1.23 -10.99
N ARG A 197 6.22 1.20 -11.90
CA ARG A 197 5.96 1.17 -13.35
C ARG A 197 5.26 -0.12 -13.77
N ASN A 198 5.57 -1.25 -13.13
CA ASN A 198 5.00 -2.56 -13.44
C ASN A 198 3.70 -2.87 -12.69
N ALA A 199 3.48 -2.28 -11.51
CA ALA A 199 2.34 -2.59 -10.65
C ALA A 199 0.98 -2.21 -11.28
N ARG A 200 0.90 -1.16 -12.11
CA ARG A 200 -0.33 -0.86 -12.88
C ARG A 200 -0.64 -1.96 -13.91
N SER A 201 0.39 -2.47 -14.59
CA SER A 201 0.23 -3.58 -15.55
C SER A 201 -0.11 -4.89 -14.84
N ALA A 202 0.51 -5.19 -13.70
CA ALA A 202 0.20 -6.37 -12.89
C ALA A 202 -1.22 -6.33 -12.32
N TYR A 203 -1.70 -5.15 -11.87
CA TYR A 203 -3.07 -4.96 -11.42
C TYR A 203 -4.09 -5.18 -12.56
N HIS A 204 -3.82 -4.64 -13.76
CA HIS A 204 -4.66 -4.85 -14.94
C HIS A 204 -4.71 -6.32 -15.40
N VAL A 205 -3.58 -7.01 -15.46
CA VAL A 205 -3.49 -8.42 -15.89
C VAL A 205 -4.20 -9.37 -14.92
N THR A 206 -4.19 -9.06 -13.62
CA THR A 206 -4.81 -9.92 -12.60
C THR A 206 -6.33 -9.74 -12.48
N HIS A 207 -6.92 -8.67 -13.02
CA HIS A 207 -8.34 -8.35 -12.78
C HIS A 207 -9.17 -8.03 -14.04
N ASN A 208 -8.56 -7.87 -15.23
CA ASN A 208 -9.31 -7.78 -16.50
C ASN A 208 -8.49 -8.32 -17.70
N PRO A 209 -8.56 -9.62 -18.00
CA PRO A 209 -7.66 -10.30 -18.95
C PRO A 209 -7.96 -10.04 -20.45
N GLN A 210 -8.95 -9.21 -20.80
CA GLN A 210 -9.46 -9.09 -22.17
C GLN A 210 -8.96 -7.89 -22.99
N LEU A 211 -8.04 -7.07 -22.48
CA LEU A 211 -7.49 -5.92 -23.20
C LEU A 211 -6.00 -6.13 -23.55
N PRO A 212 -5.56 -5.88 -24.80
CA PRO A 212 -4.17 -6.06 -25.19
C PRO A 212 -3.25 -4.99 -24.58
N LEU A 213 -2.09 -5.42 -24.09
CA LEU A 213 -1.00 -4.58 -23.59
C LEU A 213 -0.07 -4.17 -24.75
N GLU A 214 0.04 -2.88 -25.05
CA GLU A 214 1.25 -2.35 -25.67
C GLU A 214 2.31 -2.19 -24.57
N ALA A 215 3.33 -3.05 -24.57
CA ALA A 215 4.44 -2.96 -23.62
C ALA A 215 5.41 -1.86 -24.06
N PRO A 216 5.68 -0.82 -23.24
CA PRO A 216 6.78 0.09 -23.55
C PRO A 216 8.12 -0.60 -23.31
N GLU A 217 9.05 -0.46 -24.27
CA GLU A 217 10.42 -0.95 -24.16
C GLU A 217 11.10 -0.38 -22.89
N LEU A 218 11.59 -1.29 -22.03
CA LEU A 218 12.30 -0.94 -20.81
C LEU A 218 13.79 -0.70 -21.12
N PRO A 219 14.42 0.38 -20.63
CA PRO A 219 15.87 0.48 -20.66
C PRO A 219 16.51 -0.61 -19.77
N ALA A 220 17.61 -1.18 -20.24
CA ALA A 220 18.31 -2.27 -19.58
C ALA A 220 18.83 -1.86 -18.19
N ILE A 221 18.25 -2.44 -17.13
CA ILE A 221 18.72 -2.35 -15.74
C ILE A 221 19.29 -3.71 -15.33
N PRO A 222 20.40 -3.80 -14.58
CA PRO A 222 21.04 -5.08 -14.25
C PRO A 222 20.10 -6.09 -13.59
N LEU A 223 20.02 -7.27 -14.22
CA LEU A 223 19.07 -8.37 -13.99
C LEU A 223 18.98 -8.99 -12.56
N PRO A 224 19.99 -8.97 -11.67
CA PRO A 224 19.85 -9.68 -10.39
C PRO A 224 18.81 -9.05 -9.43
N ARG A 225 18.56 -7.74 -9.54
CA ARG A 225 17.69 -6.99 -8.61
C ARG A 225 16.21 -6.98 -9.02
N LEU A 226 15.90 -7.26 -10.29
CA LEU A 226 14.53 -7.23 -10.82
C LEU A 226 13.75 -8.53 -10.50
N HIS A 227 14.42 -9.68 -10.54
CA HIS A 227 13.80 -10.99 -10.31
C HIS A 227 13.24 -11.15 -8.88
N TYR A 228 13.91 -10.55 -7.87
CA TYR A 228 13.51 -10.66 -6.46
C TYR A 228 12.20 -9.91 -6.16
N TRP A 229 12.04 -8.72 -6.73
CA TRP A 229 10.84 -7.91 -6.54
C TRP A 229 9.62 -8.47 -7.28
N HIS A 230 9.80 -8.99 -8.50
CA HIS A 230 8.69 -9.62 -9.21
C HIS A 230 8.18 -10.87 -8.46
N MET A 231 9.08 -11.66 -7.85
CA MET A 231 8.68 -12.82 -7.03
C MET A 231 7.96 -12.43 -5.74
N LEU A 232 8.42 -11.43 -4.98
CA LEU A 232 7.74 -10.97 -3.76
C LEU A 232 6.38 -10.34 -4.08
N THR A 233 6.31 -9.47 -5.09
CA THR A 233 5.06 -8.82 -5.50
C THR A 233 4.03 -9.85 -5.97
N THR A 234 4.46 -10.82 -6.79
CA THR A 234 3.60 -11.90 -7.28
C THR A 234 3.24 -12.88 -6.18
N ALA A 235 4.13 -13.20 -5.23
CA ALA A 235 3.83 -14.09 -4.10
C ALA A 235 2.87 -13.46 -3.10
N THR A 236 3.04 -12.18 -2.73
CA THR A 236 2.12 -11.47 -1.82
C THR A 236 0.76 -11.22 -2.49
N GLN A 237 0.73 -10.92 -3.80
CA GLN A 237 -0.53 -10.79 -4.54
C GLN A 237 -1.21 -12.15 -4.78
N LEU A 238 -0.47 -13.24 -5.02
CA LEU A 238 -1.02 -14.60 -5.11
C LEU A 238 -1.53 -15.12 -3.77
N ALA A 239 -0.82 -14.83 -2.67
CA ALA A 239 -1.29 -15.12 -1.32
C ALA A 239 -2.59 -14.35 -1.05
N ALA A 240 -2.61 -13.04 -1.32
CA ALA A 240 -3.84 -12.23 -1.20
C ALA A 240 -4.99 -12.76 -2.09
N ARG A 241 -4.71 -13.24 -3.31
CA ARG A 241 -5.70 -13.86 -4.19
C ARG A 241 -6.28 -15.15 -3.61
N ARG A 242 -5.48 -15.93 -2.87
CA ARG A 242 -5.93 -17.17 -2.23
C ARG A 242 -6.85 -16.91 -1.04
N TYR A 243 -6.66 -15.79 -0.34
CA TYR A 243 -7.51 -15.39 0.81
C TYR A 243 -8.69 -14.49 0.43
N LEU A 244 -8.66 -13.78 -0.70
CA LEU A 244 -9.70 -12.83 -1.14
C LEU A 244 -10.63 -13.38 -2.24
N CYS A 245 -10.46 -14.63 -2.67
CA CYS A 245 -11.26 -15.27 -3.72
C CYS A 245 -12.02 -16.53 -3.27
N ASN A 246 -12.30 -16.67 -1.98
CA ASN A 246 -13.33 -17.59 -1.47
C ASN A 246 -14.54 -16.80 -1.00
#